data_AF-A0AAD7MRJ4-F1
#
_entry.id   AF-A0AAD7MRJ4-F1
#
_cell.length_a   1.000
_cell.length_b   1.000
_cell.length_c   1.000
_cell.angle_alpha   90.00
_cell.angle_beta   90.00
_cell.angle_gamma   90.00
#
_symmetry.space_group_name_H-M   'P 1'
#
loop_
_entity.id
_entity.type
_entity.pdbx_description
1 polymer ?
#
loop_
_entity_poly.entity_id
_entity_poly.type
_entity_poly.pdbx_seq_one_letter_code
_entity_poly.pdbx_strand_id
1 'polypeptide(L)'
;MPKILFKGLDRKYTASYWNLPNHEEPFEPLLADALVVSHSLLLNRAGDRVPKKVKFEHAKYWGLEDGDSAIYTQAQSADGSTKFCLRFILNAEEATRDRKSLTFETYVRLLLDARFHSQHLVRAEGVFVPRHYGMWLMDTGDWAGQVLCSITQWCGFDASRKVLKSPFWPIPLKPSLLSDS
;
A
#
# COMPACT_ATOMS: atom_id res chain seq x y z
N MET A 1 -17.82 -6.27 8.29
CA MET A 1 -16.73 -5.62 7.55
C MET A 1 -16.39 -6.47 6.34
N PRO A 2 -16.25 -5.88 5.14
CA PRO A 2 -15.81 -6.59 3.94
C PRO A 2 -14.50 -7.33 4.18
N LYS A 3 -14.35 -8.50 3.55
CA LYS A 3 -13.14 -9.32 3.60
C LYS A 3 -12.75 -9.72 2.19
N ILE A 4 -11.46 -9.84 1.94
CA ILE A 4 -10.93 -10.28 0.65
C ILE A 4 -9.81 -11.29 0.85
N LEU A 5 -9.78 -12.29 -0.01
CA LEU A 5 -8.77 -13.34 0.02
C LEU A 5 -7.57 -12.95 -0.85
N PHE A 6 -6.41 -12.77 -0.23
CA PHE A 6 -5.13 -12.64 -0.93
C PHE A 6 -4.56 -14.04 -1.19
N LYS A 7 -4.42 -14.40 -2.47
CA LYS A 7 -3.81 -15.64 -2.95
C LYS A 7 -2.44 -15.32 -3.53
N GLY A 8 -1.37 -15.89 -2.98
CA GLY A 8 -0.04 -15.72 -3.53
C GLY A 8 0.99 -16.56 -2.79
N LEU A 9 2.00 -17.05 -3.53
CA LEU A 9 3.22 -17.69 -2.98
C LEU A 9 2.90 -18.78 -1.96
N ASP A 10 2.14 -19.78 -2.41
CA ASP A 10 1.74 -20.98 -1.66
C ASP A 10 0.91 -20.73 -0.39
N ARG A 11 0.50 -19.47 -0.16
CA ARG A 11 -0.22 -19.05 1.04
C ARG A 11 -1.52 -18.31 0.69
N LYS A 12 -2.40 -18.28 1.67
CA LYS A 12 -3.69 -17.62 1.61
C LYS A 12 -3.85 -16.78 2.86
N TYR A 13 -4.05 -15.48 2.68
CA TYR A 13 -4.31 -14.56 3.77
C TYR A 13 -5.65 -13.88 3.54
N THR A 14 -6.41 -13.67 4.61
CA THR A 14 -7.66 -12.90 4.53
C THR A 14 -7.39 -11.51 5.06
N ALA A 15 -7.60 -10.49 4.24
CA ALA A 15 -7.58 -9.12 4.70
C ALA A 15 -9.01 -8.67 5.02
N SER A 16 -9.16 -7.90 6.09
CA SER A 16 -10.40 -7.22 6.42
C SER A 16 -10.26 -5.75 6.07
N TYR A 17 -11.35 -5.16 5.58
CA TYR A 17 -11.40 -3.72 5.37
C TYR A 17 -11.11 -2.99 6.67
N TRP A 18 -10.18 -2.03 6.62
CA TRP A 18 -9.74 -1.27 7.77
C TRP A 18 -10.21 0.18 7.65
N ASN A 19 -11.07 0.57 8.59
CA ASN A 19 -11.58 1.93 8.66
C ASN A 19 -10.43 2.87 9.02
N LEU A 20 -10.13 3.84 8.17
CA LEU A 20 -9.17 4.88 8.51
C LEU A 20 -9.67 5.63 9.76
N PRO A 21 -8.82 5.87 10.77
CA PRO A 21 -9.17 6.71 11.90
C PRO A 21 -9.63 8.10 11.45
N ASN A 22 -10.73 8.59 12.02
CA ASN A 22 -11.33 9.90 11.72
C ASN A 22 -11.67 10.08 10.24
N HIS A 23 -12.19 9.02 9.60
CA HIS A 23 -12.60 9.04 8.21
C HIS A 23 -14.02 8.52 8.05
N GLU A 24 -14.89 9.33 7.45
CA GLU A 24 -16.32 9.02 7.29
C GLU A 24 -16.69 8.69 5.85
N GLU A 25 -15.90 9.15 4.88
CA GLU A 25 -16.19 8.94 3.46
C GLU A 25 -15.90 7.49 3.05
N PRO A 26 -16.80 6.83 2.31
CA PRO A 26 -16.54 5.50 1.80
C PRO A 26 -15.57 5.55 0.62
N PHE A 27 -14.68 4.56 0.55
CA PHE A 27 -13.93 4.27 -0.67
C PHE A 27 -14.80 3.52 -1.69
N GLU A 28 -14.34 3.47 -2.94
CA GLU A 28 -14.95 2.62 -3.96
C GLU A 28 -14.97 1.16 -3.51
N PRO A 29 -16.11 0.45 -3.64
CA PRO A 29 -16.22 -0.93 -3.20
C PRO A 29 -15.31 -1.84 -4.03
N LEU A 30 -14.53 -2.66 -3.33
CA LEU A 30 -13.75 -3.72 -3.96
C LEU A 30 -14.66 -4.92 -4.23
N LEU A 31 -15.09 -5.08 -5.49
CA LEU A 31 -16.00 -6.16 -5.90
C LEU A 31 -15.30 -7.51 -6.13
N ALA A 32 -13.99 -7.59 -5.91
CA ALA A 32 -13.24 -8.83 -6.05
C ALA A 32 -13.32 -9.66 -4.76
N ASP A 33 -13.71 -10.93 -4.88
CA ASP A 33 -13.70 -11.85 -3.73
C ASP A 33 -12.28 -12.33 -3.38
N ALA A 34 -11.37 -12.28 -4.36
CA ALA A 34 -9.98 -12.66 -4.17
C ALA A 34 -9.04 -11.90 -5.11
N LEU A 35 -7.84 -11.62 -4.58
CA LEU A 35 -6.71 -11.04 -5.31
C LEU A 35 -5.58 -12.04 -5.42
N VAL A 36 -5.15 -12.31 -6.65
CA VAL A 36 -3.94 -13.07 -6.96
C VAL A 36 -2.76 -12.10 -7.00
N VAL A 37 -1.87 -12.21 -6.02
CA VAL A 37 -0.72 -11.31 -5.85
C VAL A 37 0.46 -11.79 -6.68
N SER A 38 1.15 -10.88 -7.36
CA SER A 38 2.37 -11.18 -8.11
C SER A 38 3.48 -11.72 -7.20
N HIS A 39 4.27 -12.65 -7.72
CA HIS A 39 5.40 -13.26 -7.01
C HIS A 39 6.58 -12.31 -6.74
N SER A 40 6.57 -11.13 -7.36
CA SER A 40 7.61 -10.13 -7.19
C SER A 40 7.08 -8.90 -6.46
N LEU A 41 7.89 -8.38 -5.56
CA LEU A 41 7.66 -7.12 -4.90
C LEU A 41 8.63 -6.07 -5.47
N LEU A 42 8.25 -4.80 -5.40
CA LEU A 42 9.12 -3.67 -5.66
C LEU A 42 9.33 -2.96 -4.32
N LEU A 43 10.58 -2.97 -3.86
CA LEU A 43 10.99 -2.27 -2.66
C LEU A 43 11.50 -0.89 -3.03
N ASN A 44 11.00 0.14 -2.34
CA ASN A 44 11.49 1.50 -2.48
C ASN A 44 12.06 1.94 -1.13
N ARG A 45 13.38 1.90 -0.94
CA ARG A 45 14.04 2.34 0.30
C ARG A 45 14.31 3.84 0.29
N ALA A 46 14.42 4.46 1.46
CA ALA A 46 14.88 5.83 1.57
C ALA A 46 16.26 5.99 0.90
N GLY A 47 16.37 6.93 -0.04
CA GLY A 47 17.59 7.17 -0.81
C GLY A 47 17.76 6.32 -2.08
N ASP A 48 16.93 5.30 -2.31
CA ASP A 48 16.95 4.55 -3.57
C ASP A 48 16.44 5.45 -4.71
N ARG A 49 17.21 5.50 -5.82
CA ARG A 49 16.81 6.24 -7.03
C ARG A 49 15.78 5.49 -7.87
N VAL A 50 15.72 4.17 -7.73
CA VAL A 50 14.86 3.27 -8.52
C VAL A 50 14.36 2.16 -7.61
N PRO A 51 13.07 1.79 -7.66
CA PRO A 51 12.55 0.63 -6.94
C PRO A 51 13.28 -0.65 -7.33
N LYS A 52 13.67 -1.45 -6.33
CA LYS A 52 14.35 -2.74 -6.55
C LYS A 52 13.34 -3.86 -6.59
N LYS A 53 13.40 -4.68 -7.63
CA LYS A 53 12.63 -5.92 -7.70
C LYS A 53 13.25 -6.96 -6.76
N VAL A 54 12.41 -7.55 -5.92
CA VAL A 54 12.82 -8.49 -4.88
C VAL A 54 11.89 -9.70 -4.85
N LYS A 55 12.37 -10.79 -4.26
CA LYS A 55 11.55 -11.97 -3.98
C LYS A 55 10.78 -11.77 -2.68
N PHE A 56 9.54 -12.25 -2.66
CA PHE A 56 8.66 -12.16 -1.51
C PHE A 56 9.17 -12.87 -0.26
N GLU A 57 9.89 -13.98 -0.42
CA GLU A 57 10.49 -14.75 0.68
C GLU A 57 11.44 -13.89 1.54
N HIS A 58 12.08 -12.88 0.95
CA HIS A 58 13.00 -12.00 1.65
C HIS A 58 12.29 -10.88 2.42
N ALA A 59 10.98 -10.70 2.22
CA ALA A 59 10.22 -9.62 2.84
C ALA A 59 9.81 -9.89 4.30
N LYS A 60 10.11 -11.09 4.82
CA LYS A 60 9.76 -11.51 6.20
C LYS A 60 10.22 -10.51 7.26
N TYR A 61 11.40 -9.92 7.08
CA TYR A 61 12.04 -9.05 8.07
C TYR A 61 11.83 -7.56 7.79
N TRP A 62 11.07 -7.20 6.76
CA TRP A 62 10.91 -5.81 6.37
C TRP A 62 9.92 -5.08 7.27
N GLY A 63 10.18 -3.82 7.54
CA GLY A 63 9.45 -3.04 8.54
C GLY A 63 9.87 -3.32 9.99
N LEU A 64 10.82 -4.24 10.21
CA LEU A 64 11.49 -4.41 11.51
C LEU A 64 12.71 -3.51 11.67
N GLU A 65 13.35 -3.14 10.55
CA GLU A 65 14.47 -2.19 10.52
C GLU A 65 13.97 -0.81 10.06
N ASP A 66 14.58 0.25 10.59
CA ASP A 66 14.26 1.61 10.18
C ASP A 66 14.79 1.89 8.77
N GLY A 67 13.96 2.50 7.91
CA GLY A 67 14.30 2.84 6.53
C GLY A 67 13.86 1.82 5.46
N ASP A 68 13.26 0.70 5.85
CA ASP A 68 12.50 -0.15 4.93
C ASP A 68 11.14 0.51 4.62
N SER A 69 11.03 1.16 3.46
CA SER A 69 9.82 1.88 3.05
C SER A 69 8.83 1.04 2.23
N ALA A 70 7.71 1.67 1.85
CA ALA A 70 6.53 1.04 1.26
C ALA A 70 6.87 0.06 0.12
N ILE A 71 6.23 -1.10 0.18
CA ILE A 71 6.41 -2.18 -0.79
C ILE A 71 5.26 -2.13 -1.78
N TYR A 72 5.60 -2.19 -3.06
CA TYR A 72 4.62 -2.20 -4.13
C TYR A 72 4.54 -3.59 -4.75
N THR A 73 3.34 -4.02 -5.12
CA THR A 73 3.18 -5.15 -6.03
C THR A 73 1.92 -5.00 -6.87
N GLN A 74 1.87 -5.79 -7.92
CA GLN A 74 0.68 -5.93 -8.73
C GLN A 74 -0.16 -7.09 -8.18
N ALA A 75 -1.47 -6.92 -8.16
CA ALA A 75 -2.40 -8.04 -8.01
C ALA A 75 -3.42 -8.04 -9.15
N GLN A 76 -4.13 -9.15 -9.28
CA GLN A 76 -5.20 -9.34 -10.25
C GLN A 76 -6.40 -9.99 -9.56
N SER A 77 -7.61 -9.65 -9.97
CA SER A 77 -8.80 -10.38 -9.53
C SER A 77 -8.70 -11.85 -9.95
N ALA A 78 -9.33 -12.76 -9.20
CA ALA A 78 -9.25 -14.19 -9.47
C ALA A 78 -9.80 -14.62 -10.84
N ASP A 79 -10.74 -13.84 -11.39
CA ASP A 79 -11.28 -14.01 -12.75
C ASP A 79 -10.37 -13.40 -13.85
N GLY A 80 -9.28 -12.73 -13.46
CA GLY A 80 -8.35 -12.08 -14.37
C GLY A 80 -8.82 -10.72 -14.93
N SER A 81 -10.04 -10.26 -14.61
CA SER A 81 -10.65 -9.10 -15.27
C SER A 81 -10.00 -7.77 -14.90
N THR A 82 -9.54 -7.63 -13.65
CA THR A 82 -9.11 -6.34 -13.09
C THR A 82 -7.72 -6.47 -12.47
N LYS A 83 -6.86 -5.49 -12.75
CA LYS A 83 -5.52 -5.37 -12.15
C LYS A 83 -5.50 -4.28 -11.09
N PHE A 84 -4.73 -4.53 -10.05
CA PHE A 84 -4.59 -3.67 -8.88
C PHE A 84 -3.13 -3.37 -8.61
N CYS A 85 -2.86 -2.18 -8.05
CA CYS A 85 -1.62 -1.86 -7.40
C CYS A 85 -1.84 -1.99 -5.89
N LEU A 86 -0.93 -2.69 -5.21
CA LEU A 86 -0.95 -2.87 -3.78
C LEU A 86 0.26 -2.17 -3.18
N ARG A 87 0.04 -1.41 -2.11
CA ARG A 87 1.08 -0.80 -1.29
C ARG A 87 1.00 -1.35 0.11
N PHE A 88 2.09 -1.93 0.62
CA PHE A 88 2.13 -2.56 1.94
C PHE A 88 3.02 -1.80 2.92
N ILE A 89 2.58 -1.80 4.18
CA ILE A 89 3.42 -1.71 5.37
C ILE A 89 3.40 -3.08 6.03
N LEU A 90 4.57 -3.73 6.11
CA LEU A 90 4.74 -4.97 6.85
C LEU A 90 5.05 -4.65 8.32
N ASN A 91 4.72 -5.57 9.22
CA ASN A 91 4.92 -5.39 10.65
C ASN A 91 4.34 -4.04 11.13
N ALA A 92 3.10 -3.74 10.76
CA ALA A 92 2.46 -2.44 10.94
C ALA A 92 2.39 -1.98 12.41
N GLU A 93 2.29 -2.92 13.36
CA GLU A 93 2.39 -2.60 14.80
C GLU A 93 3.78 -2.03 15.14
N GLU A 94 4.82 -2.65 14.60
CA GLU A 94 6.23 -2.25 14.79
C GLU A 94 6.52 -0.89 14.15
N ALA A 95 5.96 -0.67 12.95
CA ALA A 95 6.01 0.61 12.26
C ALA A 95 5.45 1.78 13.10
N THR A 96 4.62 1.51 14.11
CA THR A 96 4.01 2.53 14.97
C THR A 96 4.70 2.73 16.33
N ARG A 97 5.70 1.91 16.67
CA ARG A 97 6.37 1.98 17.98
C ARG A 97 7.24 3.22 18.16
N ASP A 98 8.02 3.58 17.14
CA ASP A 98 8.86 4.79 17.17
C ASP A 98 8.32 5.84 16.21
N ARG A 99 7.70 6.89 16.77
CA ARG A 99 7.13 8.01 16.00
C ARG A 99 8.17 8.87 15.27
N LYS A 100 9.47 8.67 15.53
CA LYS A 100 10.56 9.39 14.86
C LYS A 100 11.22 8.57 13.74
N SER A 101 10.83 7.30 13.58
CA SER A 101 11.37 6.41 12.55
C SER A 101 10.86 6.76 11.15
N LEU A 102 11.65 6.44 10.12
CA LEU A 102 11.26 6.53 8.72
C LEU A 102 10.13 5.55 8.38
N THR A 103 10.08 4.42 9.08
CA THR A 103 8.99 3.43 8.95
C THR A 103 7.66 4.03 9.41
N PHE A 104 7.63 4.74 10.54
CA PHE A 104 6.45 5.48 10.99
C PHE A 104 6.04 6.57 10.02
N GLU A 105 6.99 7.34 9.48
CA GLU A 105 6.70 8.35 8.48
C GLU A 105 6.06 7.73 7.23
N THR A 106 6.55 6.58 6.78
CA THR A 106 5.98 5.84 5.65
C THR A 106 4.56 5.35 5.95
N TYR A 107 4.32 4.84 7.15
CA TYR A 107 2.99 4.46 7.62
C TYR A 107 2.02 5.65 7.57
N VAL A 108 2.40 6.79 8.16
CA VAL A 108 1.58 8.02 8.14
C VAL A 108 1.31 8.51 6.73
N ARG A 109 2.33 8.52 5.86
CA ARG A 109 2.17 8.92 4.45
C ARG A 109 1.17 8.05 3.72
N LEU A 110 1.17 6.73 3.95
CA LEU A 110 0.19 5.82 3.36
C LEU A 110 -1.23 6.16 3.81
N LEU A 111 -1.43 6.50 5.09
CA LEU A 111 -2.73 6.93 5.62
C LEU A 111 -3.19 8.26 5.02
N LEU A 112 -2.29 9.24 4.95
CA LEU A 112 -2.58 10.56 4.39
C LEU A 112 -2.94 10.48 2.90
N ASP A 113 -2.24 9.63 2.14
CA ASP A 113 -2.54 9.42 0.72
C ASP A 113 -3.93 8.81 0.52
N ALA A 114 -4.27 7.76 1.29
CA ALA A 114 -5.59 7.16 1.25
C ALA A 114 -6.69 8.16 1.62
N ARG A 115 -6.48 8.98 2.67
CA ARG A 115 -7.42 10.04 3.07
C ARG A 115 -7.56 11.12 2.00
N PHE A 116 -6.45 11.56 1.41
CA PHE A 116 -6.47 12.56 0.35
C PHE A 116 -7.29 12.07 -0.85
N HIS A 117 -7.15 10.78 -1.18
CA HIS A 117 -7.88 10.16 -2.27
C HIS A 117 -9.39 10.22 -2.05
N SER A 118 -9.87 9.73 -0.91
CA SER A 118 -11.30 9.70 -0.59
C SER A 118 -11.91 11.06 -0.29
N GLN A 119 -11.12 12.07 0.11
CA GLN A 119 -11.64 13.42 0.38
C GLN A 119 -11.64 14.33 -0.85
N HIS A 120 -10.63 14.21 -1.71
CA HIS A 120 -10.38 15.21 -2.75
C HIS A 120 -10.44 14.65 -4.17
N LEU A 121 -10.26 13.35 -4.35
CA LEU A 121 -10.12 12.75 -5.68
C LEU A 121 -11.34 11.97 -6.16
N VAL A 122 -12.39 11.83 -5.34
CA VAL A 122 -13.60 11.04 -5.64
C VAL A 122 -14.16 11.30 -7.04
N ARG A 123 -14.23 12.56 -7.48
CA ARG A 123 -14.77 12.94 -8.80
C ARG A 123 -13.83 12.66 -9.97
N ALA A 124 -12.54 12.49 -9.70
CA ALA A 124 -11.50 12.25 -10.68
C ALA A 124 -11.19 10.75 -10.85
N GLU A 125 -11.58 9.92 -9.88
CA GLU A 125 -11.24 8.50 -9.83
C GLU A 125 -11.71 7.74 -11.07
N GLY A 126 -10.82 6.91 -11.63
CA GLY A 126 -11.09 6.12 -12.83
C GLY A 126 -11.10 6.93 -14.14
N VAL A 127 -10.97 8.26 -14.09
CA VAL A 127 -10.85 9.12 -15.28
C VAL A 127 -9.38 9.44 -15.55
N PHE A 128 -8.72 10.12 -14.62
CA PHE A 128 -7.30 10.49 -14.74
C PHE A 128 -6.49 10.26 -13.46
N VAL A 129 -7.15 9.86 -12.36
CA VAL A 129 -6.48 9.28 -11.19
C VAL A 129 -6.96 7.84 -11.00
N PRO A 130 -6.11 6.93 -10.49
CA PRO A 130 -6.52 5.56 -10.19
C PRO A 130 -7.71 5.54 -9.23
N ARG A 131 -8.61 4.55 -9.29
CA ARG A 131 -9.57 4.32 -8.20
C ARG A 131 -8.85 3.85 -6.93
N HIS A 132 -9.31 4.28 -5.75
CA HIS A 132 -8.80 3.79 -4.47
C HIS A 132 -9.84 2.92 -3.77
N TYR A 133 -9.51 1.65 -3.56
CA TYR A 133 -10.41 0.62 -3.01
C TYR A 133 -10.26 0.43 -1.49
N GLY A 134 -9.78 1.48 -0.81
CA GLY A 134 -9.61 1.56 0.63
C GLY A 134 -8.34 0.92 1.19
N MET A 135 -8.32 0.84 2.51
CA MET A 135 -7.25 0.27 3.31
C MET A 135 -7.68 -1.08 3.89
N TRP A 136 -6.73 -2.00 3.99
CA TRP A 136 -6.99 -3.38 4.32
C TRP A 136 -5.94 -3.87 5.31
N LEU A 137 -6.38 -4.56 6.35
CA LEU A 137 -5.52 -5.12 7.37
C LEU A 137 -5.55 -6.64 7.27
N MET A 138 -4.38 -7.27 7.24
CA MET A 138 -4.25 -8.72 7.28
C MET A 138 -3.28 -9.14 8.37
N ASP A 139 -3.57 -10.24 9.04
CA ASP A 139 -2.63 -10.90 9.92
C ASP A 139 -1.96 -12.04 9.16
N THR A 140 -0.63 -12.01 9.11
CA THR A 140 0.20 -13.00 8.42
C THR A 140 1.03 -13.86 9.38
N GLY A 141 0.77 -13.74 10.69
CA GLY A 141 1.48 -14.47 11.74
C GLY A 141 2.99 -14.27 11.66
N ASP A 142 3.73 -15.37 11.74
CA ASP A 142 5.20 -15.37 11.80
C ASP A 142 5.89 -14.90 10.52
N TRP A 143 5.17 -14.57 9.44
CA TRP A 143 5.78 -14.08 8.21
C TRP A 143 6.06 -12.58 8.25
N ALA A 144 5.04 -11.75 8.37
CA ALA A 144 5.20 -10.29 8.36
C ALA A 144 4.30 -9.61 9.41
N GLY A 145 3.88 -10.38 10.43
CA GLY A 145 2.97 -9.94 11.48
C GLY A 145 1.69 -9.36 10.89
N GLN A 146 1.28 -8.22 11.44
CA GLN A 146 0.19 -7.43 10.91
C GLN A 146 0.65 -6.62 9.69
N VAL A 147 -0.05 -6.77 8.57
CA VAL A 147 0.23 -6.05 7.32
C VAL A 147 -0.92 -5.11 7.01
N LEU A 148 -0.58 -3.83 6.84
CA LEU A 148 -1.51 -2.81 6.35
C LEU A 148 -1.30 -2.62 4.85
N CYS A 149 -2.40 -2.59 4.09
CA CYS A 149 -2.38 -2.53 2.64
C CYS A 149 -3.31 -1.43 2.10
N SER A 150 -2.82 -0.61 1.17
CA SER A 150 -3.64 0.24 0.30
C SER A 150 -3.82 -0.45 -1.05
N ILE A 151 -5.06 -0.47 -1.55
CA ILE A 151 -5.40 -1.09 -2.84
C ILE A 151 -5.88 -0.01 -3.79
N THR A 152 -5.24 0.12 -4.95
CA THR A 152 -5.65 1.05 -6.00
C THR A 152 -5.76 0.37 -7.36
N GLN A 153 -6.44 1.01 -8.29
CA GLN A 153 -6.50 0.55 -9.67
C GLN A 153 -5.09 0.54 -10.27
N TRP A 154 -4.76 -0.52 -11.00
CA TRP A 154 -3.51 -0.56 -11.75
C TRP A 154 -3.59 0.39 -12.96
N CYS A 155 -2.68 1.36 -13.01
CA CYS A 155 -2.59 2.35 -14.10
C CYS A 155 -1.38 2.13 -15.03
N GLY A 156 -0.79 0.93 -15.00
CA GLY A 156 0.43 0.64 -15.74
C GLY A 156 1.69 1.01 -14.94
N PHE A 157 2.74 0.22 -15.12
CA PHE A 157 4.08 0.54 -14.65
C PHE A 157 5.04 0.14 -15.76
N ASP A 158 5.72 1.11 -16.37
CA ASP A 158 6.82 0.83 -17.29
C ASP A 158 8.13 1.00 -16.51
N ALA A 159 8.51 -0.05 -15.77
CA ALA A 159 9.79 -0.11 -15.06
C ALA A 159 10.99 -0.14 -16.04
N SER A 160 10.74 -0.44 -17.32
CA SER A 160 11.76 -0.62 -18.36
C SER A 160 12.06 0.63 -19.17
N ARG A 161 11.14 1.59 -19.25
CA ARG A 161 11.49 2.95 -19.69
C ARG A 161 12.15 3.64 -18.52
N LYS A 162 13.32 4.24 -18.77
CA LYS A 162 13.93 5.24 -17.89
C LYS A 162 12.81 6.15 -17.39
N VAL A 163 12.38 5.94 -16.15
CA VAL A 163 11.25 6.65 -15.57
C VAL A 163 11.61 8.12 -15.67
N LEU A 164 10.90 8.85 -16.54
CA LEU A 164 10.70 10.28 -16.37
C LEU A 164 10.42 10.46 -14.90
N LYS A 165 11.31 11.16 -14.18
CA LYS A 165 11.15 11.55 -12.78
C LYS A 165 9.66 11.71 -12.52
N SER A 166 9.06 10.75 -11.83
CA SER A 166 7.61 10.72 -11.67
C SER A 166 7.20 12.08 -11.09
N PRO A 167 6.40 12.89 -11.79
CA PRO A 167 5.99 14.19 -11.25
C PRO A 167 5.02 14.03 -10.07
N PHE A 168 4.60 12.79 -9.76
CA PHE A 168 3.62 12.52 -8.73
C PHE A 168 4.21 12.27 -7.33
N TRP A 169 5.53 12.13 -7.15
CA TRP A 169 6.10 11.98 -5.79
C TRP A 169 7.56 12.45 -5.67
N PRO A 170 7.96 13.08 -4.53
CA PRO A 170 7.17 13.44 -3.37
C PRO A 170 6.69 14.91 -3.40
N ILE A 171 5.44 15.15 -2.96
CA ILE A 171 5.10 16.46 -2.38
C ILE A 171 5.71 16.46 -0.97
N PRO A 172 6.68 17.34 -0.66
CA PRO A 172 7.16 17.47 0.71
C PRO A 172 6.01 17.96 1.59
N LEU A 173 5.55 17.11 2.52
CA LEU A 173 4.67 17.57 3.59
C LEU A 173 5.49 18.47 4.51
N LYS A 174 5.03 19.71 4.71
CA LYS A 174 5.58 20.55 5.76
C LYS A 174 5.29 19.90 7.11
N PRO A 175 6.26 19.87 8.06
CA PRO A 175 6.08 19.27 9.39
C PRO A 175 4.93 19.83 10.23
N SER A 176 4.33 20.95 9.83
CA SER A 176 3.30 21.68 10.57
C SER A 176 1.91 21.01 10.60
N LEU A 177 1.74 19.81 10.01
CA LEU A 177 0.48 19.06 10.06
C LEU A 177 0.49 17.91 11.09
N LEU A 178 1.57 17.75 11.85
CA LEU A 178 1.71 16.74 12.90
C LEU A 178 1.59 17.31 14.33
N SER A 179 1.35 18.61 14.46
CA SER A 179 1.17 19.30 15.74
C SER A 179 -0.20 19.96 15.77
N ASP A 180 -1.25 19.17 16.02
CA ASP A 180 -2.51 19.61 16.64
C ASP A 180 -3.36 18.35 16.88
N SER A 181 -3.06 17.64 17.97
CA SER A 181 -3.92 16.66 18.65
C SER A 181 -3.43 16.48 20.07
#